data_AF-A0A8H6I306-F1
#
_entry.id   AF-A0A8H6I306-F1
#
_cell.length_a   1.000
_cell.length_b   1.000
_cell.length_c   1.000
_cell.angle_alpha   90.00
_cell.angle_beta   90.00
_cell.angle_gamma   90.00
#
_symmetry.space_group_name_H-M   'P 1'
#
loop_
_entity.id
_entity.type
_entity.pdbx_description
1 polymer ?
#
loop_
_entity_poly.entity_id
_entity_poly.type
_entity_poly.pdbx_seq_one_letter_code
_entity_poly.pdbx_strand_id
1 'polypeptide(L)'
;MPREDPFPIPMSSSAEEVAELAFFISQSAKREYLSCRLTKVAFYTLYCYYFLTTVDEEASTMWKQKLRTGKILYLILRYAPILFITMTVLVGFRVHTTISLKSCEGLWITADVLARLIVVASEVVVLLCLYALLGAKRRYLTILMALYLGLTVGGVAPQIKYLSAVSTALPNPELFRELGYACNMSEELSSEAVRGLIIAGYIVFSKGAAMAVLAIVVFYARYRSRASSLLHVIRRDGGIYIISLTVIRLGGAIITAFQLKLGTSNIPIQVIAGIRQLAAPIFAYRLLLNMRRTEDPGIRSVVSSILFDPPKISTQSESFTVEDSSDPTSPQMEMGKYAGLGRRRNAEMPEENVEVGTETKRVLVKNECV
;
A
#
# COMPACT_ATOMS: atom_id res chain seq x y z
N MET A 1 42.64 43.11 6.97
CA MET A 1 42.18 41.89 6.28
C MET A 1 43.36 40.94 6.22
N PRO A 2 43.32 39.78 6.91
CA PRO A 2 44.39 38.80 6.81
C PRO A 2 44.25 38.02 5.48
N ARG A 3 45.36 37.85 4.78
CA ARG A 3 45.49 36.91 3.64
C ARG A 3 45.37 35.50 4.20
N GLU A 4 44.37 34.76 3.75
CA GLU A 4 44.34 33.31 3.90
C GLU A 4 45.36 32.72 2.93
N ASP A 5 46.45 32.17 3.48
CA ASP A 5 47.41 31.41 2.70
C ASP A 5 46.76 30.07 2.28
N PRO A 6 46.92 29.63 1.02
CA PRO A 6 46.33 28.39 0.54
C PRO A 6 47.00 27.19 1.23
N PHE A 7 46.18 26.41 1.96
CA PHE A 7 46.60 25.12 2.52
C PHE A 7 47.09 24.19 1.39
N PRO A 8 48.34 23.70 1.45
CA PRO A 8 48.83 22.72 0.48
C PRO A 8 48.10 21.40 0.73
N ILE A 9 47.21 21.02 -0.18
CA ILE A 9 46.58 19.70 -0.21
C ILE A 9 47.64 18.70 -0.66
N PRO A 10 48.00 17.68 0.13
CA PRO A 10 48.94 16.66 -0.29
C PRO A 10 48.34 15.84 -1.45
N MET A 11 48.81 16.10 -2.69
CA MET A 11 48.41 15.40 -3.92
C MET A 11 49.16 14.07 -4.12
N SER A 12 49.20 13.21 -3.12
CA SER A 12 49.72 11.85 -3.30
C SER A 12 48.91 10.82 -2.54
N SER A 13 47.58 10.83 -2.69
CA SER A 13 46.85 9.57 -2.54
C SER A 13 47.36 8.68 -3.67
N SER A 14 48.03 7.58 -3.34
CA SER A 14 48.51 6.65 -4.35
C SER A 14 47.31 6.14 -5.15
N ALA A 15 47.47 5.86 -6.44
CA ALA A 15 46.41 5.30 -7.29
C ALA A 15 45.79 4.02 -6.70
N GLU A 16 46.53 3.34 -5.81
CA GLU A 16 46.12 2.18 -5.04
C GLU A 16 45.00 2.48 -4.04
N GLU A 17 45.09 3.57 -3.26
CA GLU A 17 44.04 3.97 -2.30
C GLU A 17 42.72 4.29 -3.02
N VAL A 18 42.80 4.94 -4.20
CA VAL A 18 41.63 5.25 -5.02
C VAL A 18 41.00 3.96 -5.57
N ALA A 19 41.81 2.99 -5.99
CA ALA A 19 41.33 1.71 -6.48
C ALA A 19 40.67 0.86 -5.37
N GLU A 20 41.26 0.83 -4.18
CA GLU A 20 40.70 0.11 -3.02
C GLU A 20 39.38 0.74 -2.57
N LEU A 21 39.31 2.08 -2.51
CA LEU A 21 38.08 2.80 -2.19
C LEU A 21 36.98 2.55 -3.24
N ALA A 22 37.33 2.57 -4.53
CA ALA A 22 36.39 2.28 -5.61
C ALA A 22 35.86 0.84 -5.53
N PHE A 23 36.73 -0.13 -5.23
CA PHE A 23 36.34 -1.52 -5.02
C PHE A 23 35.37 -1.65 -3.84
N PHE A 24 35.69 -1.03 -2.69
CA PHE A 24 34.84 -1.06 -1.51
C PHE A 24 33.46 -0.43 -1.76
N ILE A 25 33.40 0.73 -2.43
CA ILE A 25 32.15 1.41 -2.81
C ILE A 25 31.32 0.54 -3.77
N SER A 26 31.97 -0.11 -4.73
CA SER A 26 31.28 -1.01 -5.66
C SER A 26 30.69 -2.23 -4.95
N GLN A 27 31.41 -2.78 -3.96
CA GLN A 27 30.97 -3.95 -3.21
C GLN A 27 29.82 -3.62 -2.26
N SER A 28 29.87 -2.46 -1.58
CA SER A 28 28.77 -1.99 -0.73
C SER A 28 27.50 -1.72 -1.55
N ALA A 29 27.63 -1.01 -2.68
CA ALA A 29 26.52 -0.75 -3.59
C ALA A 29 25.86 -2.04 -4.10
N LYS A 30 26.67 -3.06 -4.44
CA LYS A 30 26.18 -4.36 -4.91
C LYS A 30 25.36 -5.11 -3.85
N ARG A 31 25.78 -5.06 -2.57
CA ARG A 31 25.07 -5.74 -1.47
C ARG A 31 23.71 -5.11 -1.19
N GLU A 32 23.64 -3.78 -1.19
CA GLU A 32 22.39 -3.03 -0.98
C GLU A 32 21.39 -3.30 -2.11
N TYR A 33 21.87 -3.23 -3.35
CA TYR A 33 21.07 -3.51 -4.53
C TYR A 33 20.48 -4.93 -4.53
N LEU A 34 21.29 -5.93 -4.16
CA LEU A 34 20.82 -7.31 -4.06
C LEU A 34 19.72 -7.45 -2.99
N SER A 35 19.89 -6.79 -1.84
CA SER A 35 18.93 -6.85 -0.72
C SER A 35 17.58 -6.24 -1.09
N CYS A 36 17.57 -5.10 -1.79
CA CYS A 36 16.35 -4.49 -2.31
C CYS A 36 15.60 -5.44 -3.26
N ARG A 37 16.32 -6.00 -4.24
CA ARG A 37 15.72 -6.89 -5.24
C ARG A 37 15.11 -8.14 -4.60
N LEU A 38 15.85 -8.79 -3.70
CA LEU A 38 15.35 -9.96 -2.98
C LEU A 38 14.10 -9.62 -2.16
N THR A 39 14.09 -8.46 -1.50
CA THR A 39 12.93 -7.99 -0.74
C THR A 39 11.71 -7.78 -1.65
N LYS A 40 11.86 -7.09 -2.79
CA LYS A 40 10.77 -6.90 -3.77
C LYS A 40 10.24 -8.24 -4.28
N VAL A 41 11.12 -9.17 -4.69
CA VAL A 41 10.75 -10.52 -5.15
C VAL A 41 10.01 -11.31 -4.07
N ALA A 42 10.45 -11.22 -2.81
CA ALA A 42 9.79 -11.89 -1.69
C ALA A 42 8.34 -11.39 -1.52
N PHE A 43 8.11 -10.07 -1.55
CA PHE A 43 6.76 -9.53 -1.47
C PHE A 43 5.91 -9.86 -2.70
N TYR A 44 6.49 -9.89 -3.90
CA TYR A 44 5.77 -10.29 -5.12
C TYR A 44 5.34 -11.75 -5.04
N THR A 45 6.24 -12.63 -4.61
CA THR A 45 5.96 -14.06 -4.42
C THR A 45 4.88 -14.26 -3.36
N LEU A 46 4.99 -13.57 -2.23
CA LEU A 46 3.98 -13.59 -1.17
C LEU A 46 2.61 -13.14 -1.68
N TYR A 47 2.56 -12.06 -2.46
CA TYR A 47 1.31 -11.55 -3.02
C TYR A 47 0.72 -12.52 -4.05
N CYS A 48 1.53 -13.09 -4.95
CA CYS A 48 1.07 -14.09 -5.92
C CYS A 48 0.55 -15.35 -5.23
N TYR A 49 1.26 -15.86 -4.21
CA TYR A 49 0.80 -16.98 -3.40
C TYR A 49 -0.55 -16.68 -2.73
N TYR A 50 -0.66 -15.50 -2.11
CA TYR A 50 -1.92 -15.03 -1.53
C TYR A 50 -3.03 -14.89 -2.58
N PHE A 51 -2.70 -14.40 -3.77
CA PHE A 51 -3.65 -14.27 -4.86
C PHE A 51 -4.21 -15.64 -5.24
N LEU A 52 -3.35 -16.59 -5.59
CA LEU A 52 -3.73 -17.93 -6.04
C LEU A 52 -4.55 -18.69 -4.98
N THR A 53 -4.13 -18.62 -3.71
CA THR A 53 -4.81 -19.35 -2.62
C THR A 53 -6.19 -18.81 -2.25
N THR A 54 -6.59 -17.64 -2.73
CA THR A 54 -7.90 -17.05 -2.43
C THR A 54 -8.78 -16.82 -3.65
N VAL A 55 -8.41 -17.37 -4.82
CA VAL A 55 -9.24 -17.27 -6.04
C VAL A 55 -10.58 -18.00 -5.87
N ASP A 56 -10.60 -19.16 -5.22
CA ASP A 56 -11.83 -19.95 -5.03
C ASP A 56 -12.87 -19.25 -4.13
N GLU A 57 -12.39 -18.63 -3.05
CA GLU A 57 -13.21 -17.81 -2.14
C GLU A 57 -13.79 -16.60 -2.89
N GLU A 58 -13.01 -16.01 -3.81
CA GLU A 58 -13.42 -14.90 -4.66
C GLU A 58 -14.46 -15.31 -5.71
N ALA A 59 -14.22 -16.42 -6.42
CA ALA A 59 -15.09 -16.93 -7.48
C ALA A 59 -16.50 -17.20 -6.93
N SER A 60 -16.58 -17.84 -5.77
CA SER A 60 -17.85 -18.14 -5.11
C SER A 60 -18.59 -16.89 -4.60
N THR A 61 -17.87 -15.87 -4.14
CA THR A 61 -18.46 -14.73 -3.41
C THR A 61 -18.70 -13.48 -4.28
N MET A 62 -17.80 -13.15 -5.21
CA MET A 62 -17.77 -11.85 -5.90
C MET A 62 -18.28 -11.88 -7.34
N TRP A 63 -18.17 -13.02 -8.03
CA TRP A 63 -18.48 -13.09 -9.45
C TRP A 63 -19.96 -12.94 -9.75
N LYS A 64 -20.82 -13.55 -8.92
CA LYS A 64 -22.30 -13.49 -9.05
C LYS A 64 -22.90 -12.09 -8.82
N GLN A 65 -22.11 -11.13 -8.34
CA GLN A 65 -22.61 -9.80 -8.00
C GLN A 65 -22.55 -8.80 -9.16
N LYS A 66 -23.52 -7.87 -9.19
CA LYS A 66 -23.51 -6.72 -10.09
C LYS A 66 -22.33 -5.79 -9.80
N LEU A 67 -21.81 -5.13 -10.83
CA LEU A 67 -20.75 -4.12 -10.69
C LEU A 67 -21.27 -2.92 -9.89
N ARG A 68 -20.64 -2.66 -8.75
CA ARG A 68 -20.95 -1.56 -7.83
C ARG A 68 -19.67 -0.98 -7.28
N THR A 69 -19.74 0.16 -6.61
CA THR A 69 -18.57 0.84 -6.02
C THR A 69 -17.75 -0.11 -5.14
N GLY A 70 -18.38 -0.93 -4.29
CA GLY A 70 -17.67 -1.93 -3.48
C GLY A 70 -16.94 -2.99 -4.32
N LYS A 71 -17.55 -3.45 -5.42
CA LYS A 71 -16.92 -4.40 -6.36
C LYS A 71 -15.79 -3.76 -7.16
N ILE A 72 -15.93 -2.50 -7.58
CA ILE A 72 -14.85 -1.76 -8.26
C ILE A 72 -13.65 -1.61 -7.32
N LEU A 73 -13.87 -1.18 -6.08
CA LEU A 73 -12.82 -1.02 -5.09
C LEU A 73 -12.11 -2.35 -4.80
N TYR A 74 -12.89 -3.42 -4.69
CA TYR A 74 -12.38 -4.78 -4.57
C TYR A 74 -11.51 -5.17 -5.78
N LEU A 75 -11.98 -4.96 -7.02
CA LEU A 75 -11.23 -5.31 -8.23
C LEU A 75 -9.91 -4.54 -8.31
N ILE A 76 -9.91 -3.25 -7.95
CA ILE A 76 -8.69 -2.44 -7.89
C ILE A 76 -7.70 -3.03 -6.87
N LEU A 77 -8.12 -3.29 -5.64
CA LEU A 77 -7.24 -3.82 -4.59
C LEU A 77 -6.69 -5.22 -4.89
N ARG A 78 -7.40 -5.97 -5.73
CA ARG A 78 -7.09 -7.36 -6.05
C ARG A 78 -6.24 -7.52 -7.32
N TYR A 79 -6.60 -6.83 -8.40
CA TYR A 79 -5.98 -7.03 -9.71
C TYR A 79 -4.94 -5.96 -10.04
N ALA A 80 -5.08 -4.73 -9.52
CA ALA A 80 -4.08 -3.69 -9.78
C ALA A 80 -2.68 -4.04 -9.24
N PRO A 81 -2.52 -4.71 -8.07
CA PRO A 81 -1.19 -5.14 -7.64
C PRO A 81 -0.53 -6.16 -8.56
N ILE A 82 -1.29 -7.06 -9.22
CA ILE A 82 -0.72 -8.02 -10.20
C ILE A 82 -0.19 -7.27 -11.41
N LEU A 83 -0.97 -6.31 -11.91
CA LEU A 83 -0.56 -5.47 -13.02
C LEU A 83 0.67 -4.65 -12.64
N PHE A 84 0.68 -4.05 -11.45
CA PHE A 84 1.83 -3.34 -10.90
C PHE A 84 3.09 -4.24 -10.85
N ILE A 85 2.98 -5.43 -10.25
CA ILE A 85 4.08 -6.41 -10.17
C ILE A 85 4.60 -6.75 -11.58
N THR A 86 3.70 -7.01 -12.53
CA THR A 86 4.08 -7.35 -13.91
C THR A 86 4.86 -6.20 -14.56
N MET A 87 4.38 -4.96 -14.44
CA MET A 87 5.07 -3.79 -15.00
C MET A 87 6.42 -3.55 -14.33
N THR A 88 6.51 -3.68 -13.00
CA THR A 88 7.78 -3.52 -12.29
C THR A 88 8.77 -4.64 -12.61
N VAL A 89 8.30 -5.88 -12.83
CA VAL A 89 9.15 -6.98 -13.30
C VAL A 89 9.68 -6.69 -14.71
N LEU A 90 8.82 -6.24 -15.62
CA LEU A 90 9.21 -5.92 -16.99
C LEU A 90 10.25 -4.79 -17.07
N VAL A 91 10.13 -3.76 -16.22
CA VAL A 91 11.04 -2.62 -16.22
C VAL A 91 12.31 -2.87 -15.39
N GLY A 92 12.18 -3.54 -14.25
CA GLY A 92 13.25 -3.66 -13.25
C GLY A 92 14.09 -4.93 -13.30
N PHE A 93 13.67 -5.96 -14.04
CA PHE A 93 14.36 -7.26 -14.08
C PHE A 93 14.93 -7.57 -15.46
N ARG A 94 15.78 -8.61 -15.51
CA ARG A 94 16.41 -9.08 -16.75
C ARG A 94 15.39 -9.88 -17.56
N VAL A 95 14.89 -9.29 -18.64
CA VAL A 95 13.87 -9.92 -19.50
C VAL A 95 14.40 -10.18 -20.92
N HIS A 96 15.62 -9.74 -21.25
CA HIS A 96 16.24 -9.89 -22.59
C HIS A 96 15.38 -9.37 -23.75
N THR A 97 14.37 -8.54 -23.45
CA THR A 97 13.48 -7.93 -24.44
C THR A 97 13.95 -6.53 -24.77
N THR A 98 13.97 -6.20 -26.06
CA THR A 98 14.24 -4.85 -26.53
C THR A 98 12.95 -4.04 -26.48
N ILE A 99 12.83 -3.15 -25.48
CA ILE A 99 11.69 -2.25 -25.32
C ILE A 99 12.05 -0.89 -25.92
N SER A 100 11.11 -0.25 -26.63
CA SER A 100 11.33 1.11 -27.14
C SER A 100 11.44 2.12 -25.99
N LEU A 101 12.24 3.18 -26.15
CA LEU A 101 12.47 4.18 -25.11
C LEU A 101 11.16 4.80 -24.58
N LYS A 102 10.24 5.14 -25.49
CA LYS A 102 8.91 5.68 -25.14
C LYS A 102 8.03 4.66 -24.41
N SER A 103 8.13 3.38 -24.77
CA SER A 103 7.40 2.31 -24.07
C SER A 103 7.94 2.11 -22.66
N CYS A 104 9.26 2.23 -22.46
CA CYS A 104 9.89 2.14 -21.15
C CYS A 104 9.37 3.23 -20.19
N GLU A 105 9.39 4.48 -20.65
CA GLU A 105 8.84 5.63 -19.93
C GLU A 105 7.35 5.42 -19.60
N GLY A 106 6.55 5.00 -20.58
CA GLY A 106 5.14 4.71 -20.39
C GLY A 106 4.87 3.59 -19.37
N LEU A 107 5.65 2.52 -19.39
CA LEU A 107 5.54 1.40 -18.44
C LEU A 107 5.86 1.86 -17.02
N TRP A 108 6.90 2.66 -16.85
CA TRP A 108 7.29 3.21 -15.55
C TRP A 108 6.20 4.11 -14.97
N ILE A 109 5.72 5.08 -15.76
CA ILE A 109 4.64 5.99 -15.36
C ILE A 109 3.38 5.18 -15.01
N THR A 110 3.05 4.18 -15.81
CA THR A 110 1.88 3.31 -15.55
C THR A 110 2.03 2.53 -14.25
N ALA A 111 3.20 1.98 -13.97
CA ALA A 111 3.48 1.27 -12.72
C ALA A 111 3.33 2.20 -11.51
N ASP A 112 3.85 3.43 -11.59
CA ASP A 112 3.71 4.41 -10.52
C ASP A 112 2.24 4.82 -10.29
N VAL A 113 1.48 5.08 -11.35
CA VAL A 113 0.05 5.38 -11.27
C VAL A 113 -0.72 4.21 -10.62
N LEU A 114 -0.42 2.96 -10.99
CA LEU A 114 -1.02 1.78 -10.38
C LEU A 114 -0.68 1.67 -8.89
N ALA A 115 0.59 1.89 -8.51
CA ALA A 115 1.00 1.90 -7.12
C ALA A 115 0.22 2.92 -6.28
N ARG A 116 0.00 4.12 -6.84
CA ARG A 116 -0.81 5.17 -6.21
C ARG A 116 -2.27 4.78 -6.10
N LEU A 117 -2.84 4.20 -7.17
CA LEU A 117 -4.22 3.75 -7.21
C LEU A 117 -4.49 2.68 -6.14
N ILE A 118 -3.58 1.71 -5.98
CA ILE A 118 -3.65 0.67 -4.95
C ILE A 118 -3.66 1.30 -3.55
N VAL A 119 -2.75 2.25 -3.32
CA VAL A 119 -2.65 2.99 -2.06
C VAL A 119 -3.94 3.75 -1.76
N VAL A 120 -4.44 4.55 -2.70
CA VAL A 120 -5.67 5.34 -2.56
C VAL A 120 -6.86 4.43 -2.30
N ALA A 121 -7.00 3.34 -3.07
CA ALA A 121 -8.08 2.37 -2.88
C ALA A 121 -8.08 1.80 -1.46
N SER A 122 -6.92 1.43 -0.93
CA SER A 122 -6.85 0.87 0.42
C SER A 122 -7.19 1.89 1.52
N GLU A 123 -6.88 3.16 1.30
CA GLU A 123 -7.24 4.25 2.22
C GLU A 123 -8.74 4.55 2.17
N VAL A 124 -9.35 4.53 0.98
CA VAL A 124 -10.80 4.64 0.80
C VAL A 124 -11.52 3.52 1.55
N VAL A 125 -11.00 2.29 1.53
CA VAL A 125 -11.57 1.19 2.35
C VAL A 125 -11.54 1.55 3.84
N VAL A 126 -10.40 1.97 4.36
CA VAL A 126 -10.28 2.35 5.79
C VAL A 126 -11.25 3.48 6.13
N LEU A 127 -11.36 4.49 5.25
CA LEU A 127 -12.29 5.61 5.42
C LEU A 127 -13.75 5.14 5.45
N LEU A 128 -14.14 4.22 4.55
CA LEU A 128 -15.47 3.62 4.53
C LEU A 128 -15.75 2.81 5.81
N CYS A 129 -14.74 2.11 6.35
CA CYS A 129 -14.87 1.39 7.61
C CYS A 129 -15.07 2.37 8.79
N LEU A 130 -14.28 3.43 8.87
CA LEU A 130 -14.44 4.47 9.89
C LEU A 130 -15.81 5.15 9.79
N TYR A 131 -16.28 5.41 8.57
CA TYR A 131 -17.61 5.94 8.32
C TYR A 131 -18.72 5.01 8.82
N ALA A 132 -18.61 3.70 8.59
CA ALA A 132 -19.54 2.72 9.13
C ALA A 132 -19.55 2.72 10.67
N LEU A 133 -18.38 2.84 11.31
CA LEU A 133 -18.25 2.93 12.77
C LEU A 133 -18.86 4.20 13.37
N LEU A 134 -18.88 5.30 12.61
CA LEU A 134 -19.52 6.58 12.97
C LEU A 134 -21.06 6.54 12.87
N GLY A 135 -21.65 5.38 12.63
CA GLY A 135 -23.10 5.22 12.50
C GLY A 135 -23.63 5.68 11.14
N ALA A 136 -22.76 5.76 10.14
CA ALA A 136 -23.10 5.94 8.73
C ALA A 136 -24.08 7.10 8.43
N LYS A 137 -23.92 8.24 9.13
CA LYS A 137 -24.66 9.47 8.82
C LYS A 137 -24.01 10.17 7.62
N ARG A 138 -24.76 10.41 6.54
CA ARG A 138 -24.25 11.02 5.28
C ARG A 138 -23.37 12.26 5.48
N ARG A 139 -23.67 13.11 6.46
CA ARG A 139 -22.86 14.30 6.79
C ARG A 139 -21.39 13.95 7.09
N TYR A 140 -21.14 12.89 7.85
CA TYR A 140 -19.77 12.46 8.15
C TYR A 140 -19.05 11.94 6.90
N LEU A 141 -19.76 11.22 6.02
CA LEU A 141 -19.17 10.75 4.75
C LEU A 141 -18.68 11.93 3.91
N THR A 142 -19.51 12.96 3.75
CA THR A 142 -19.16 14.13 2.95
C THR A 142 -17.94 14.85 3.52
N ILE A 143 -17.89 15.07 4.84
CA ILE A 143 -16.73 15.72 5.50
C ILE A 143 -15.46 14.87 5.34
N LEU A 144 -15.56 13.56 5.59
CA LEU A 144 -14.44 12.64 5.47
C LEU A 144 -13.89 12.53 4.05
N MET A 145 -14.79 12.41 3.07
CA MET A 145 -14.41 12.35 1.66
C MET A 145 -13.82 13.67 1.18
N ALA A 146 -14.39 14.81 1.57
CA ALA A 146 -13.87 16.13 1.20
C ALA A 146 -12.47 16.36 1.79
N LEU A 147 -12.26 16.03 3.07
CA LEU A 147 -10.95 16.12 3.72
C LEU A 147 -9.93 15.19 3.05
N TYR A 148 -10.31 13.94 2.81
CA TYR A 148 -9.45 12.96 2.16
C TYR A 148 -9.07 13.37 0.73
N LEU A 149 -10.06 13.80 -0.07
CA LEU A 149 -9.85 14.20 -1.44
C LEU A 149 -9.01 15.48 -1.53
N GLY A 150 -9.27 16.47 -0.67
CA GLY A 150 -8.48 17.70 -0.61
C GLY A 150 -6.99 17.42 -0.34
N LEU A 151 -6.70 16.57 0.65
CA LEU A 151 -5.32 16.17 0.97
C LEU A 151 -4.68 15.32 -0.15
N THR A 152 -5.47 14.47 -0.81
CA THR A 152 -4.98 13.62 -1.91
C THR A 152 -4.65 14.46 -3.13
N VAL A 153 -5.54 15.35 -3.56
CA VAL A 153 -5.32 16.26 -4.70
C VAL A 153 -4.11 17.17 -4.44
N GLY A 154 -3.98 17.71 -3.22
CA GLY A 154 -2.81 18.50 -2.84
C GLY A 154 -1.49 17.72 -2.91
N GLY A 155 -1.51 16.42 -2.64
CA GLY A 155 -0.34 15.54 -2.74
C GLY A 155 0.00 15.10 -4.17
N VAL A 156 -0.98 15.02 -5.08
CA VAL A 156 -0.77 14.54 -6.46
C VAL A 156 -0.02 15.57 -7.31
N ALA A 157 -0.31 16.86 -7.16
CA ALA A 157 0.35 17.91 -7.95
C ALA A 157 1.90 17.90 -7.87
N PRO A 158 2.55 17.87 -6.69
CA PRO A 158 4.01 17.77 -6.62
C PRO A 158 4.53 16.41 -7.12
N GLN A 159 3.73 15.35 -7.04
CA GLN A 159 4.11 14.03 -7.54
C GLN A 159 4.13 13.99 -9.07
N ILE A 160 3.19 14.65 -9.75
CA ILE A 160 3.21 14.75 -11.22
C ILE A 160 4.49 15.45 -11.69
N LYS A 161 4.87 16.55 -11.04
CA LYS A 161 6.13 17.25 -11.35
C LYS A 161 7.36 16.37 -11.14
N TYR A 162 7.36 15.60 -10.06
CA TYR A 162 8.41 14.62 -9.79
C TYR A 162 8.48 13.55 -10.89
N LEU A 163 7.33 12.99 -11.28
CA LEU A 163 7.27 11.99 -12.34
C LEU A 163 7.77 12.54 -13.67
N SER A 164 7.39 13.77 -14.05
CA SER A 164 7.90 14.39 -15.28
C SER A 164 9.41 14.65 -15.25
N ALA A 165 10.01 14.82 -14.07
CA ALA A 165 11.45 15.03 -13.94
C ALA A 165 12.24 13.72 -14.02
N VAL A 166 11.69 12.62 -13.48
CA VAL A 166 12.39 11.32 -13.35
C VAL A 166 12.08 10.35 -14.49
N SER A 167 11.02 10.60 -15.27
CA SER A 167 10.56 9.68 -16.32
C SER A 167 11.37 9.72 -17.62
N THR A 168 12.44 10.50 -17.70
CA THR A 168 13.32 10.54 -18.87
C THR A 168 14.12 9.24 -18.97
N ALA A 169 13.65 8.35 -19.84
CA ALA A 169 14.37 7.13 -20.17
C ALA A 169 15.63 7.49 -20.98
N LEU A 170 16.76 6.88 -20.62
CA LEU A 170 18.03 7.03 -21.32
C LEU A 170 18.27 5.85 -22.25
N PRO A 171 18.97 6.03 -23.39
CA PRO A 171 19.39 4.89 -24.20
C PRO A 171 20.24 3.94 -23.34
N ASN A 172 19.89 2.64 -23.36
CA ASN A 172 20.62 1.63 -22.60
C ASN A 172 22.06 1.54 -23.12
N PRO A 173 23.08 1.70 -22.26
CA PRO A 173 24.45 1.38 -22.64
C PRO A 173 24.55 -0.07 -23.11
N GLU A 174 25.49 -0.38 -24.01
CA GLU A 174 25.67 -1.74 -24.56
C GLU A 174 25.79 -2.79 -23.45
N LEU A 175 26.50 -2.46 -22.37
CA LEU A 175 26.62 -3.32 -21.19
C LEU A 175 25.27 -3.68 -20.55
N PHE A 176 24.34 -2.73 -20.41
CA PHE A 176 23.01 -3.01 -19.84
C PHE A 176 22.16 -3.88 -20.75
N ARG A 177 22.34 -3.70 -22.07
CA ARG A 177 21.68 -4.52 -23.10
C ARG A 177 22.18 -5.96 -23.05
N GLU A 178 23.49 -6.17 -22.92
CA GLU A 178 24.10 -7.50 -22.76
C GLU A 178 23.66 -8.18 -21.45
N LEU A 179 23.53 -7.40 -20.37
CA LEU A 179 23.00 -7.88 -19.09
C LEU A 179 21.48 -8.16 -19.11
N GLY A 180 20.79 -7.85 -20.21
CA GLY A 180 19.37 -8.15 -20.40
C GLY A 180 18.40 -7.18 -19.73
N TYR A 181 18.84 -6.00 -19.32
CA TYR A 181 17.96 -4.96 -18.78
C TYR A 181 17.18 -4.27 -19.90
N ALA A 182 15.86 -4.19 -19.73
CA ALA A 182 14.98 -3.60 -20.73
C ALA A 182 15.01 -2.06 -20.71
N CYS A 183 15.23 -1.47 -19.53
CA CYS A 183 15.01 -0.06 -19.25
C CYS A 183 16.15 0.54 -18.41
N ASN A 184 16.58 1.75 -18.78
CA ASN A 184 17.48 2.59 -17.98
C ASN A 184 16.83 3.96 -17.79
N MET A 185 16.64 4.37 -16.54
CA MET A 185 16.01 5.65 -16.19
C MET A 185 17.07 6.61 -15.67
N SER A 186 16.95 7.90 -16.00
CA SER A 186 17.87 8.91 -15.47
C SER A 186 17.68 9.10 -13.97
N GLU A 187 18.78 9.09 -13.22
CA GLU A 187 18.82 9.39 -11.79
C GLU A 187 19.06 10.89 -11.50
N GLU A 188 19.15 11.74 -12.53
CA GLU A 188 19.35 13.17 -12.35
C GLU A 188 18.07 13.84 -11.81
N LEU A 189 17.89 13.79 -10.49
CA LEU A 189 16.84 14.54 -9.82
C LEU A 189 17.20 16.03 -9.84
N SER A 190 16.38 16.81 -10.55
CA SER A 190 16.45 18.27 -10.43
C SER A 190 16.20 18.71 -8.98
N SER A 191 16.86 19.78 -8.56
CA SER A 191 16.67 20.37 -7.22
C SER A 191 15.19 20.70 -6.94
N GLU A 192 14.44 21.06 -7.98
CA GLU A 192 13.00 21.28 -7.92
C GLU A 192 12.22 19.98 -7.66
N ALA A 193 12.60 18.86 -8.29
CA ALA A 193 11.97 17.57 -8.07
C ALA A 193 12.18 17.07 -6.63
N VAL A 194 13.38 17.26 -6.08
CA VAL A 194 13.68 16.94 -4.67
C VAL A 194 12.79 17.76 -3.74
N ARG A 195 12.65 19.08 -3.99
CA ARG A 195 11.76 19.93 -3.20
C ARG A 195 10.30 19.48 -3.28
N GLY A 196 9.84 19.09 -4.47
CA GLY A 196 8.51 18.52 -4.69
C GLY A 196 8.28 17.25 -3.89
N LEU A 197 9.27 16.35 -3.87
CA LEU A 197 9.21 15.10 -3.11
C LEU A 197 9.12 15.34 -1.60
N ILE A 198 9.87 16.30 -1.08
CA ILE A 198 9.83 16.71 0.33
C ILE A 198 8.43 17.20 0.70
N ILE A 199 7.87 18.11 -0.09
CA ILE A 199 6.50 18.63 0.13
C ILE A 199 5.47 17.50 0.07
N ALA A 200 5.57 16.62 -0.94
CA ALA A 200 4.68 15.47 -1.06
C ALA A 200 4.78 14.53 0.15
N GLY A 201 5.99 14.30 0.68
CA GLY A 201 6.23 13.53 1.90
C GLY A 201 5.49 14.10 3.11
N TYR A 202 5.58 15.41 3.35
CA TYR A 202 4.87 16.08 4.44
C TYR A 202 3.34 16.06 4.28
N ILE A 203 2.83 16.16 3.05
CA ILE A 203 1.38 16.03 2.79
C ILE A 203 0.91 14.61 3.09
N VAL A 204 1.65 13.59 2.62
CA VAL A 204 1.34 12.18 2.89
C VAL A 204 1.39 11.89 4.39
N PHE A 205 2.37 12.46 5.10
CA PHE A 205 2.47 12.38 6.55
C PHE A 205 1.29 13.04 7.27
N SER A 206 0.97 14.29 6.93
CA SER A 206 -0.18 15.00 7.49
C SER A 206 -1.48 14.24 7.27
N LYS A 207 -1.67 13.68 6.07
CA LYS A 207 -2.83 12.83 5.73
C LYS A 207 -2.87 11.56 6.59
N GLY A 208 -1.75 10.85 6.71
CA GLY A 208 -1.65 9.64 7.52
C GLY A 208 -1.92 9.91 9.00
N ALA A 209 -1.35 10.98 9.55
CA ALA A 209 -1.57 11.42 10.92
C ALA A 209 -3.03 11.80 11.18
N ALA A 210 -3.64 12.60 10.30
CA ALA A 210 -5.05 12.98 10.41
C ALA A 210 -5.98 11.75 10.41
N MET A 211 -5.73 10.80 9.52
CA MET A 211 -6.49 9.54 9.45
C MET A 211 -6.27 8.67 10.69
N ALA A 212 -5.05 8.61 11.22
CA ALA A 212 -4.75 7.87 12.44
C ALA A 212 -5.44 8.47 13.67
N VAL A 213 -5.37 9.80 13.84
CA VAL A 213 -6.05 10.51 14.93
C VAL A 213 -7.55 10.30 14.84
N LEU A 214 -8.14 10.43 13.64
CA LEU A 214 -9.55 10.16 13.41
C LEU A 214 -9.91 8.71 13.80
N ALA A 215 -9.10 7.73 13.37
CA ALA A 215 -9.33 6.33 13.71
C ALA A 215 -9.31 6.09 15.22
N ILE A 216 -8.35 6.68 15.93
CA ILE A 216 -8.23 6.59 17.39
C ILE A 216 -9.43 7.25 18.07
N VAL A 217 -9.83 8.45 17.64
CA VAL A 217 -10.97 9.18 18.20
C VAL A 217 -12.27 8.40 18.00
N VAL A 218 -12.51 7.87 16.80
CA VAL A 218 -13.69 7.04 16.50
C VAL A 218 -13.69 5.77 17.34
N PHE A 219 -12.54 5.11 17.44
CA PHE A 219 -12.38 3.90 18.24
C PHE A 219 -12.66 4.18 19.72
N TYR A 220 -12.09 5.25 20.28
CA TYR A 220 -12.27 5.64 21.67
C TYR A 220 -13.70 6.09 21.98
N ALA A 221 -14.30 6.93 21.13
CA ALA A 221 -15.69 7.37 21.30
C ALA A 221 -16.65 6.18 21.29
N ARG A 222 -16.39 5.20 20.42
CA ARG A 222 -17.19 3.98 20.35
C ARG A 222 -16.95 3.05 21.55
N TYR A 223 -15.69 2.93 21.98
CA TYR A 223 -15.30 2.15 23.16
C TYR A 223 -16.03 2.64 24.42
N ARG A 224 -16.11 3.97 24.61
CA ARG A 224 -16.81 4.55 25.75
C ARG A 224 -18.34 4.42 25.67
N SER A 225 -18.91 4.43 24.46
CA SER A 225 -20.34 4.61 24.29
C SER A 225 -21.20 3.38 24.64
N ARG A 226 -20.72 2.13 24.51
CA ARG A 226 -21.50 0.92 24.87
C ARG A 226 -20.61 -0.29 25.20
N ALA A 227 -20.77 -0.87 26.39
CA ALA A 227 -20.20 -2.16 26.80
C ALA A 227 -20.94 -3.39 26.21
N SER A 228 -21.62 -3.23 25.07
CA SER A 228 -22.44 -4.30 24.48
C SER A 228 -21.61 -5.20 23.56
N SER A 229 -21.90 -6.51 23.57
CA SER A 229 -21.25 -7.60 22.84
C SER A 229 -20.84 -7.32 21.38
N LEU A 230 -21.54 -6.41 20.69
CA LEU A 230 -21.21 -5.95 19.33
C LEU A 230 -19.77 -5.43 19.19
N LEU A 231 -19.23 -4.74 20.21
CA LEU A 231 -17.85 -4.25 20.18
C LEU A 231 -16.86 -5.41 20.14
N HIS A 232 -17.20 -6.55 20.76
CA HIS A 232 -16.34 -7.73 20.79
C HIS A 232 -16.20 -8.35 19.39
N VAL A 233 -17.28 -8.43 18.63
CA VAL A 233 -17.29 -9.00 17.26
C VAL A 233 -16.53 -8.10 16.28
N ILE A 234 -16.80 -6.79 16.31
CA ILE A 234 -16.10 -5.82 15.45
C ILE A 234 -14.61 -5.75 15.79
N ARG A 235 -14.25 -5.83 17.08
CA ARG A 235 -12.84 -5.87 17.51
C ARG A 235 -12.13 -7.15 17.07
N ARG A 236 -12.82 -8.29 17.08
CA ARG A 236 -12.23 -9.58 16.76
C ARG A 236 -11.88 -9.71 15.28
N ASP A 237 -12.75 -9.25 14.38
CA ASP A 237 -12.64 -9.61 12.97
C ASP A 237 -12.33 -8.43 12.02
N GLY A 238 -12.54 -7.18 12.45
CA GLY A 238 -12.30 -5.97 11.62
C GLY A 238 -11.31 -4.97 12.22
N GLY A 239 -11.32 -4.80 13.54
CA GLY A 239 -10.51 -3.80 14.25
C GLY A 239 -9.00 -4.01 14.07
N ILE A 240 -8.53 -5.25 14.10
CA ILE A 240 -7.10 -5.59 13.93
C ILE A 240 -6.60 -5.08 12.58
N TYR A 241 -7.35 -5.31 11.50
CA TYR A 241 -6.96 -4.84 10.16
C TYR A 241 -6.87 -3.32 10.07
N ILE A 242 -7.81 -2.59 10.69
CA ILE A 242 -7.79 -1.12 10.73
C ILE A 242 -6.57 -0.62 11.49
N ILE A 243 -6.26 -1.21 12.66
CA ILE A 243 -5.09 -0.83 13.46
C ILE A 243 -3.81 -1.13 12.69
N SER A 244 -3.65 -2.33 12.14
CA SER A 244 -2.48 -2.71 11.34
C SER A 244 -2.29 -1.79 10.13
N LEU A 245 -3.36 -1.48 9.40
CA LEU A 245 -3.32 -0.52 8.29
C LEU A 245 -2.90 0.87 8.75
N THR A 246 -3.44 1.35 9.87
CA THR A 246 -3.09 2.65 10.43
C THR A 246 -1.61 2.72 10.83
N VAL A 247 -1.10 1.67 11.48
CA VAL A 247 0.32 1.56 11.88
C VAL A 247 1.24 1.51 10.66
N ILE A 248 0.93 0.67 9.66
CA ILE A 248 1.71 0.57 8.41
C ILE A 248 1.77 1.94 7.71
N ARG A 249 0.65 2.67 7.69
CA ARG A 249 0.54 3.98 7.03
C ARG A 249 1.34 5.05 7.77
N LEU A 250 1.15 5.15 9.09
CA LEU A 250 1.82 6.14 9.91
C LEU A 250 3.33 5.87 9.95
N GLY A 251 3.73 4.62 10.18
CA GLY A 251 5.14 4.21 10.16
C GLY A 251 5.80 4.48 8.81
N GLY A 252 5.11 4.16 7.70
CA GLY A 252 5.63 4.46 6.37
C GLY A 252 5.81 5.94 6.10
N ALA A 253 4.86 6.77 6.55
CA ALA A 253 4.95 8.21 6.39
C ALA A 253 6.04 8.84 7.27
N ILE A 254 6.19 8.38 8.52
CA ILE A 254 7.28 8.79 9.42
C ILE A 254 8.62 8.50 8.76
N ILE A 255 8.82 7.27 8.28
CA ILE A 255 10.11 6.84 7.75
C ILE A 255 10.44 7.58 6.46
N THR A 256 9.46 7.80 5.59
CA THR A 256 9.63 8.65 4.39
C THR A 256 10.02 10.08 4.77
N ALA A 257 9.36 10.68 5.77
CA ALA A 257 9.66 12.04 6.21
C ALA A 257 11.06 12.17 6.84
N PHE A 258 11.49 11.20 7.66
CA PHE A 258 12.81 11.20 8.29
C PHE A 258 13.94 11.02 7.28
N GLN A 259 13.77 10.15 6.29
CA GLN A 259 14.84 9.86 5.33
C GLN A 259 15.12 11.00 4.38
N LEU A 260 14.07 11.72 3.97
CA LEU A 260 14.23 12.95 3.20
C LEU A 260 15.10 13.98 3.95
N LYS A 261 15.15 13.93 5.28
CA LYS A 261 15.97 14.82 6.11
C LYS A 261 17.38 14.30 6.33
N LEU A 262 17.54 13.00 6.59
CA LEU A 262 18.82 12.41 6.99
C LEU A 262 19.71 12.01 5.79
N GLY A 263 19.15 11.87 4.59
CA GLY A 263 19.91 11.41 3.42
C GLY A 263 20.50 10.00 3.58
N THR A 264 20.12 9.27 4.64
CA THR A 264 20.62 7.94 4.93
C THR A 264 19.93 6.91 4.05
N SER A 265 20.75 6.02 3.51
CA SER A 265 20.37 5.19 2.38
C SER A 265 20.19 3.72 2.85
N ASN A 266 19.07 3.12 2.44
CA ASN A 266 19.08 1.88 1.64
C ASN A 266 18.48 0.55 2.09
N ILE A 267 17.94 0.33 3.29
CA ILE A 267 17.26 -0.96 3.59
C ILE A 267 15.82 -0.85 4.10
N PRO A 268 15.50 -0.06 5.14
CA PRO A 268 14.14 -0.05 5.69
C PRO A 268 13.09 0.42 4.67
N ILE A 269 13.49 1.25 3.69
CA ILE A 269 12.58 1.86 2.70
C ILE A 269 11.85 0.82 1.88
N GLN A 270 12.60 -0.14 1.34
CA GLN A 270 12.08 -1.10 0.37
C GLN A 270 11.15 -2.09 1.05
N VAL A 271 11.49 -2.47 2.28
CA VAL A 271 10.62 -3.30 3.13
C VAL A 271 9.30 -2.57 3.39
N ILE A 272 9.37 -1.30 3.80
CA ILE A 272 8.18 -0.49 4.09
C ILE A 272 7.36 -0.22 2.83
N ALA A 273 8.02 0.08 1.71
CA ALA A 273 7.38 0.29 0.43
C ALA A 273 6.64 -0.98 -0.02
N GLY A 274 7.28 -2.15 0.09
CA GLY A 274 6.68 -3.46 -0.16
C GLY A 274 5.48 -3.73 0.73
N ILE A 275 5.61 -3.52 2.05
CA ILE A 275 4.48 -3.65 3.00
C ILE A 275 3.34 -2.69 2.62
N ARG A 276 3.65 -1.44 2.30
CA ARG A 276 2.64 -0.42 1.95
C ARG A 276 1.95 -0.72 0.62
N GLN A 277 2.67 -1.21 -0.38
CA GLN A 277 2.14 -1.47 -1.72
C GLN A 277 1.42 -2.82 -1.81
N LEU A 278 1.82 -3.83 -1.02
CA LEU A 278 1.35 -5.21 -1.20
C LEU A 278 0.63 -5.77 0.04
N ALA A 279 1.11 -5.49 1.26
CA ALA A 279 0.41 -5.95 2.46
C ALA A 279 -0.83 -5.10 2.77
N ALA A 280 -0.75 -3.77 2.59
CA ALA A 280 -1.91 -2.90 2.81
C ALA A 280 -3.14 -3.26 1.96
N PRO A 281 -3.05 -3.51 0.63
CA PRO A 281 -4.23 -3.94 -0.12
C PRO A 281 -4.74 -5.32 0.30
N ILE A 282 -3.88 -6.25 0.74
CA ILE A 282 -4.31 -7.54 1.31
C ILE A 282 -5.19 -7.33 2.55
N PHE A 283 -4.75 -6.48 3.49
CA PHE A 283 -5.52 -6.17 4.69
C PHE A 283 -6.83 -5.43 4.37
N ALA A 284 -6.78 -4.44 3.47
CA ALA A 284 -7.97 -3.71 3.04
C ALA A 284 -8.99 -4.64 2.35
N TYR A 285 -8.50 -5.55 1.51
CA TYR A 285 -9.32 -6.58 0.87
C TYR A 285 -9.98 -7.51 1.90
N ARG A 286 -9.22 -8.03 2.88
CA ARG A 286 -9.77 -8.93 3.92
C ARG A 286 -10.80 -8.21 4.77
N LEU A 287 -10.55 -6.93 5.07
CA LEU A 287 -11.49 -6.08 5.77
C LEU A 287 -12.81 -5.90 4.99
N LEU A 288 -12.74 -5.66 3.68
CA LEU A 288 -13.95 -5.59 2.82
C LEU A 288 -14.74 -6.90 2.82
N LEU A 289 -14.07 -8.05 2.72
CA LEU A 289 -14.73 -9.36 2.77
C LEU A 289 -15.37 -9.64 4.14
N ASN A 290 -14.67 -9.32 5.22
CA ASN A 290 -15.17 -9.54 6.58
C ASN A 290 -16.40 -8.67 6.86
N MET A 291 -16.38 -7.39 6.46
CA MET A 291 -17.55 -6.50 6.58
C MET A 291 -18.76 -7.00 5.78
N ARG A 292 -18.52 -7.75 4.69
CA ARG A 292 -19.59 -8.34 3.91
C ARG A 292 -20.19 -9.59 4.57
N ARG A 293 -19.36 -10.40 5.26
CA ARG A 293 -19.81 -11.60 5.97
C ARG A 293 -20.57 -11.30 7.26
N THR A 294 -20.31 -10.16 7.90
CA THR A 294 -21.05 -9.76 9.10
C THR A 294 -22.48 -9.40 8.74
N GLU A 295 -23.38 -10.37 8.80
CA GLU A 295 -24.83 -10.24 8.51
C GLU A 295 -25.61 -9.57 9.66
N ASP A 296 -25.02 -8.59 10.34
CA ASP A 296 -25.72 -7.90 11.42
C ASP A 296 -26.85 -7.03 10.82
N PRO A 297 -28.13 -7.30 11.11
CA PRO A 297 -29.26 -6.68 10.42
C PRO A 297 -29.31 -5.15 10.58
N GLY A 298 -28.78 -4.62 11.68
CA GLY A 298 -28.67 -3.17 11.91
C GLY A 298 -27.56 -2.47 11.11
N ILE A 299 -26.50 -3.19 10.74
CA ILE A 299 -25.39 -2.66 9.94
C ILE A 299 -25.70 -2.80 8.44
N ARG A 300 -26.43 -3.87 8.08
CA ARG A 300 -26.84 -4.18 6.71
C ARG A 300 -27.53 -2.99 6.06
N SER A 301 -28.57 -2.40 6.66
CA SER A 301 -29.37 -1.36 5.99
C SER A 301 -28.55 -0.17 5.49
N VAL A 302 -27.50 0.25 6.20
CA VAL A 302 -26.75 1.46 5.84
C VAL A 302 -25.49 1.16 5.02
N VAL A 303 -24.71 0.15 5.41
CA VAL A 303 -23.48 -0.21 4.67
C VAL A 303 -23.84 -0.93 3.38
N SER A 304 -24.81 -1.85 3.42
CA SER A 304 -25.28 -2.49 2.20
C SER A 304 -25.99 -1.49 1.31
N SER A 305 -26.67 -0.46 1.81
CA SER A 305 -27.22 0.55 0.90
C SER A 305 -26.12 1.26 0.11
N ILE A 306 -25.09 1.76 0.79
CA ILE A 306 -24.09 2.60 0.15
C ILE A 306 -23.12 1.80 -0.73
N LEU A 307 -22.71 0.59 -0.32
CA LEU A 307 -21.81 -0.25 -1.12
C LEU A 307 -22.54 -1.23 -2.05
N PHE A 308 -23.72 -1.68 -1.68
CA PHE A 308 -24.35 -2.90 -2.21
C PHE A 308 -25.88 -2.79 -2.36
N ASP A 309 -26.46 -1.61 -2.56
CA ASP A 309 -27.91 -1.37 -2.38
C ASP A 309 -28.73 -2.42 -3.14
N PRO A 310 -29.50 -3.33 -2.53
CA PRO A 310 -30.24 -4.32 -3.31
C PRO A 310 -31.04 -3.59 -4.40
N PRO A 311 -31.13 -4.16 -5.63
CA PRO A 311 -31.95 -3.52 -6.66
C PRO A 311 -33.28 -3.18 -6.01
N LYS A 312 -33.75 -1.94 -6.16
CA LYS A 312 -35.13 -1.62 -5.86
C LYS A 312 -35.92 -2.60 -6.70
N ILE A 313 -36.39 -3.67 -6.07
CA ILE A 313 -37.52 -4.43 -6.59
C ILE A 313 -38.56 -3.33 -6.59
N SER A 314 -38.77 -2.74 -7.76
CA SER A 314 -39.96 -1.96 -8.00
C SER A 314 -41.05 -2.94 -7.67
N THR A 315 -41.61 -2.79 -6.48
CA THR A 315 -42.88 -3.39 -6.11
C THR A 315 -43.88 -2.72 -7.05
N GLN A 316 -43.88 -3.15 -8.31
CA GLN A 316 -45.09 -3.18 -9.10
C GLN A 316 -45.99 -4.07 -8.27
N SER A 317 -46.86 -3.42 -7.51
CA SER A 317 -48.09 -3.97 -7.01
C SER A 317 -48.92 -4.43 -8.21
N GLU A 318 -48.52 -5.52 -8.85
CA GLU A 318 -49.48 -6.37 -9.52
C GLU A 318 -50.23 -7.06 -8.40
N SER A 319 -51.47 -6.62 -8.19
CA SER A 319 -52.45 -7.27 -7.34
C SER A 319 -52.69 -8.68 -7.87
N PHE A 320 -51.86 -9.63 -7.43
CA PHE A 320 -52.11 -11.04 -7.68
C PHE A 320 -53.19 -11.49 -6.70
N THR A 321 -54.40 -11.67 -7.23
CA THR A 321 -55.53 -12.28 -6.52
C THR A 321 -55.15 -13.69 -6.08
N VAL A 322 -55.27 -13.93 -4.78
CA VAL A 322 -55.06 -15.21 -4.11
C VAL A 322 -56.13 -16.19 -4.56
N GLU A 323 -55.76 -17.24 -5.30
CA GLU A 323 -56.52 -18.49 -5.33
C GLU A 323 -55.94 -19.43 -4.27
N ASP A 324 -56.85 -19.90 -3.43
CA ASP A 324 -56.65 -20.68 -2.22
C ASP A 324 -56.46 -22.16 -2.60
N SER A 325 -55.27 -22.73 -2.39
CA SER A 325 -55.08 -24.18 -2.43
C SER A 325 -54.26 -24.63 -1.24
N SER A 326 -54.95 -25.30 -0.34
CA SER A 326 -54.46 -25.94 0.87
C SER A 326 -53.71 -27.23 0.53
N ASP A 327 -52.44 -27.34 0.96
CA ASP A 327 -51.83 -28.66 1.17
C ASP A 327 -50.73 -28.61 2.25
N PRO A 328 -50.83 -29.43 3.34
CA PRO A 328 -49.84 -29.47 4.39
C PRO A 328 -48.99 -30.74 4.32
N THR A 329 -47.69 -30.62 4.03
CA THR A 329 -46.73 -31.63 4.51
C THR A 329 -45.31 -31.07 4.65
N SER A 330 -44.84 -31.05 5.90
CA SER A 330 -43.48 -30.70 6.32
C SER A 330 -42.58 -31.94 6.30
N PRO A 331 -41.25 -31.78 6.21
CA PRO A 331 -40.44 -32.40 7.26
C PRO A 331 -39.33 -31.50 7.81
N GLN A 332 -39.12 -31.66 9.12
CA GLN A 332 -38.06 -31.08 9.93
C GLN A 332 -36.67 -31.60 9.52
N MET A 333 -35.66 -30.73 9.61
CA MET A 333 -34.26 -31.11 9.40
C MET A 333 -33.40 -30.67 10.61
N GLU A 334 -32.72 -31.67 11.20
CA GLU A 334 -31.92 -31.59 12.42
C GLU A 334 -30.67 -30.70 12.32
N MET A 335 -30.34 -30.06 13.44
CA MET A 335 -29.20 -29.17 13.63
C MET A 335 -28.01 -29.92 14.24
N GLY A 336 -26.97 -30.20 13.45
CA GLY A 336 -25.73 -30.86 13.89
C GLY A 336 -24.73 -29.88 14.53
N LYS A 337 -24.33 -30.16 15.78
CA LYS A 337 -23.28 -29.48 16.56
C LYS A 337 -21.88 -29.82 16.02
N TYR A 338 -21.04 -28.81 15.77
CA TYR A 338 -19.59 -28.97 15.67
C TYR A 338 -18.88 -28.01 16.63
N ALA A 339 -18.19 -28.59 17.61
CA ALA A 339 -17.24 -27.93 18.50
C ALA A 339 -15.85 -28.53 18.25
N GLY A 340 -14.85 -27.71 17.96
CA GLY A 340 -13.48 -28.16 17.69
C GLY A 340 -12.45 -27.09 18.04
N LEU A 341 -11.62 -27.43 19.02
CA LEU A 341 -10.59 -26.63 19.69
C LEU A 341 -9.39 -26.25 18.80
N GLY A 342 -8.74 -25.12 19.12
CA GLY A 342 -7.42 -24.77 18.59
C GLY A 342 -6.71 -23.70 19.42
N ARG A 343 -6.00 -24.10 20.47
CA ARG A 343 -5.22 -23.24 21.39
C ARG A 343 -3.74 -23.24 20.96
N ARG A 344 -3.22 -22.12 20.43
CA ARG A 344 -1.79 -21.93 20.11
C ARG A 344 -1.06 -21.16 21.23
N ARG A 345 0.10 -21.68 21.65
CA ARG A 345 1.09 -21.04 22.54
C ARG A 345 2.04 -20.18 21.70
N ASN A 346 2.38 -18.99 22.20
CA ASN A 346 3.44 -18.14 21.66
C ASN A 346 4.74 -18.38 22.45
N ALA A 347 5.87 -18.35 21.75
CA ALA A 347 7.21 -18.35 22.31
C ALA A 347 7.85 -16.97 22.03
N GLU A 348 8.48 -16.39 23.05
CA GLU A 348 9.28 -15.16 23.00
C GLU A 348 10.72 -15.45 22.52
N MET A 349 11.34 -14.47 21.88
CA MET A 349 12.74 -14.47 21.45
C MET A 349 13.36 -13.10 21.84
N PRO A 350 14.63 -13.04 22.30
CA PRO A 350 15.21 -11.85 22.93
C PRO A 350 15.85 -10.85 21.95
N GLU A 351 15.92 -9.59 22.40
CA GLU A 351 16.52 -8.43 21.72
C GLU A 351 18.06 -8.45 21.74
N GLU A 352 18.66 -7.96 20.65
CA GLU A 352 20.10 -7.72 20.49
C GLU A 352 20.34 -6.22 20.26
N ASN A 353 21.24 -5.63 21.07
CA ASN A 353 21.59 -4.22 21.03
C ASN A 353 22.75 -3.95 20.07
N VAL A 354 22.61 -2.92 19.22
CA VAL A 354 23.64 -2.48 18.27
C VAL A 354 24.04 -1.04 18.58
N GLU A 355 25.35 -0.83 18.82
CA GLU A 355 25.98 0.48 18.99
C GLU A 355 26.18 1.22 17.66
N VAL A 356 26.01 2.54 17.69
CA VAL A 356 26.11 3.45 16.54
C VAL A 356 27.37 4.31 16.69
N GLY A 357 28.30 4.16 15.74
CA GLY A 357 29.52 4.97 15.61
C GLY A 357 29.35 6.17 14.67
N THR A 358 30.17 7.19 14.92
CA THR A 358 30.12 8.58 14.43
C THR A 358 30.44 8.77 12.95
N GLU A 359 29.75 9.74 12.35
CA GLU A 359 29.58 9.96 10.92
C GLU A 359 30.68 10.86 10.32
N THR A 360 31.41 10.32 9.34
CA THR A 360 32.36 11.08 8.50
C THR A 360 31.66 11.47 7.21
N LYS A 361 31.64 12.77 6.86
CA LYS A 361 31.02 13.31 5.64
C LYS A 361 31.66 12.69 4.39
N ARG A 362 30.99 11.70 3.80
CA ARG A 362 31.26 11.21 2.44
C ARG A 362 30.33 11.88 1.45
N VAL A 363 30.89 12.27 0.31
CA VAL A 363 30.14 12.61 -0.89
C VAL A 363 29.52 11.31 -1.40
N LEU A 364 28.24 11.09 -1.08
CA LEU A 364 27.48 9.89 -1.43
C LEU A 364 27.06 9.95 -2.89
N VAL A 365 27.61 9.05 -3.70
CA VAL A 365 27.01 8.67 -4.99
C VAL A 365 25.70 7.96 -4.65
N LYS A 366 24.59 8.61 -4.97
CA LYS A 366 23.25 8.27 -4.48
C LYS A 366 22.64 7.16 -5.34
N ASN A 367 23.09 5.92 -5.16
CA ASN A 367 22.46 4.76 -5.79
C ASN A 367 21.14 4.46 -5.08
N GLU A 368 20.06 5.14 -5.48
CA GLU A 368 18.73 4.80 -5.00
C GLU A 368 18.25 3.52 -5.67
N CYS A 369 17.73 2.60 -4.87
CA CYS A 369 17.11 1.39 -5.35
C CYS A 369 15.76 1.72 -6.03
N VAL A 370 15.80 2.04 -7.32
CA VAL A 370 14.63 2.30 -8.15
C VAL A 370 13.69 1.08 -8.21
#